data_AF-A0A183D017-F1
#
_entry.id   AF-A0A183D017-F1
#
_cell.length_a   1.000
_cell.length_b   1.000
_cell.length_c   1.000
_cell.angle_alpha   90.00
_cell.angle_beta   90.00
_cell.angle_gamma   90.00
#
_symmetry.space_group_name_H-M   'P 1'
#
loop_
_entity.id
_entity.type
_entity.pdbx_description
1 polymer ?
#
loop_
_entity_poly.entity_id
_entity_poly.type
_entity_poly.pdbx_seq_one_letter_code
_entity_poly.pdbx_strand_id
1 'polypeptide(L)'
;MEAVVQATISALGYLESGVYYPEPDCFESIRDLIRFLRNDTKMATARRLCGERNIVRCDLIPIMKSPNTPDNLFDIALRLNFLTRT
;
A
#
# COMPACT_ATOMS: atom_id res chain seq x y z
N MET A 1 0.04 -11.58 -12.83
CA MET A 1 -0.20 -11.22 -11.41
C MET A 1 0.93 -10.35 -10.86
N GLU A 2 2.18 -10.82 -10.88
CA GLU A 2 3.33 -10.07 -10.34
C GLU A 2 3.48 -8.65 -10.90
N ALA A 3 3.48 -8.48 -12.22
CA ALA A 3 3.56 -7.15 -12.85
C ALA A 3 2.41 -6.21 -12.44
N VAL A 4 1.20 -6.75 -12.23
CA VAL A 4 0.03 -5.96 -11.79
C VAL A 4 0.24 -5.49 -10.35
N VAL A 5 0.63 -6.39 -9.45
CA VAL A 5 0.92 -6.03 -8.05
C VAL A 5 2.04 -4.98 -7.98
N GLN A 6 3.12 -5.14 -8.74
CA GLN A 6 4.22 -4.17 -8.77
C GLN A 6 3.77 -2.79 -9.27
N ALA A 7 2.94 -2.75 -10.31
CA ALA A 7 2.37 -1.50 -10.81
C ALA A 7 1.46 -0.85 -9.76
N THR A 8 0.60 -1.63 -9.09
CA THR A 8 -0.26 -1.14 -8.00
C THR A 8 0.54 -0.61 -6.82
N ILE A 9 1.65 -1.25 -6.43
CA ILE A 9 2.54 -0.73 -5.39
C ILE A 9 3.17 0.60 -5.83
N SER A 10 3.63 0.68 -7.08
CA SER A 10 4.24 1.90 -7.62
C SER A 10 3.25 3.07 -7.74
N ALA A 11 1.95 2.77 -7.81
CA ALA A 11 0.86 3.75 -7.87
C ALA A 11 0.39 4.24 -6.48
N LEU A 12 1.09 3.90 -5.39
CA LEU A 12 0.75 4.40 -4.06
C LEU A 12 1.16 5.86 -3.85
N GLY A 13 2.32 6.26 -4.35
CA GLY A 13 2.89 7.58 -4.09
C GLY A 13 4.41 7.57 -4.04
N TYR A 14 4.96 8.70 -3.61
CA TYR A 14 6.41 8.88 -3.47
C TYR A 14 6.73 9.80 -2.31
N LEU A 15 7.97 9.68 -1.81
CA LEU A 15 8.53 10.56 -0.79
C LEU A 15 9.46 11.58 -1.47
N GLU A 16 9.16 12.86 -1.32
CA GLU A 16 10.00 13.95 -1.80
C GLU A 16 10.26 14.93 -0.66
N SER A 17 11.54 15.23 -0.40
CA SER A 17 11.95 16.19 0.64
C SER A 17 11.35 15.94 2.04
N GLY A 18 11.09 14.67 2.38
CA GLY A 18 10.51 14.27 3.67
C GLY A 18 8.99 14.38 3.77
N VAL A 19 8.32 14.79 2.69
CA VAL A 19 6.85 14.81 2.57
C VAL A 19 6.43 13.69 1.63
N TYR A 20 5.41 12.93 2.04
CA TYR A 20 4.86 11.86 1.21
C TYR A 20 3.69 12.39 0.39
N TYR A 21 3.71 12.09 -0.90
CA TYR A 21 2.72 12.51 -1.89
C TYR A 21 2.00 11.27 -2.41
N PRO A 22 0.75 11.00 -1.96
CA PRO A 22 -0.07 9.96 -2.54
C PRO A 22 -0.42 10.30 -4.00
N GLU A 23 -0.40 9.30 -4.87
CA GLU A 23 -0.96 9.45 -6.22
C GLU A 23 -2.49 9.64 -6.17
N PRO A 24 -3.12 10.21 -7.21
CA PRO A 24 -4.58 10.40 -7.27
C PRO A 24 -5.38 9.12 -7.01
N ASP A 25 -4.86 7.98 -7.47
CA ASP A 25 -5.51 6.67 -7.36
C ASP A 25 -5.02 5.84 -6.15
N CYS A 26 -4.33 6.46 -5.19
CA CYS A 26 -3.76 5.76 -4.04
C CYS A 26 -4.81 4.96 -3.25
N PHE A 27 -6.01 5.52 -3.05
CA PHE A 27 -7.10 4.83 -2.35
C PHE A 27 -7.54 3.54 -3.04
N GLU A 28 -7.74 3.58 -4.36
CA GLU A 28 -8.12 2.39 -5.13
C GLU A 28 -6.96 1.40 -5.23
N SER A 29 -5.72 1.89 -5.34
CA SER A 29 -4.52 1.04 -5.31
C SER A 29 -4.42 0.25 -3.99
N ILE A 30 -4.69 0.89 -2.84
CA ILE A 30 -4.76 0.18 -1.55
C ILE A 30 -5.90 -0.85 -1.54
N ARG A 31 -7.09 -0.52 -2.09
CA ARG A 31 -8.19 -1.50 -2.22
C ARG A 31 -7.78 -2.72 -3.03
N ASP A 32 -7.04 -2.52 -4.11
CA ASP A 32 -6.54 -3.61 -4.95
C ASP A 32 -5.47 -4.45 -4.25
N LEU A 33 -4.53 -3.84 -3.53
CA LEU A 33 -3.57 -4.59 -2.72
C LEU A 33 -4.26 -5.43 -1.63
N ILE A 34 -5.30 -4.90 -0.98
CA ILE A 34 -6.10 -5.66 -0.02
C ILE A 34 -6.76 -6.87 -0.71
N ARG A 35 -7.31 -6.70 -1.92
CA ARG A 35 -7.88 -7.81 -2.71
C ARG A 35 -6.81 -8.83 -3.07
N PHE A 36 -5.64 -8.39 -3.51
CA PHE A 36 -4.54 -9.31 -3.88
C PHE A 36 -4.04 -10.12 -2.68
N LEU A 37 -3.89 -9.49 -1.51
CA LEU A 37 -3.49 -10.19 -0.28
C LEU A 37 -4.54 -11.17 0.25
N ARG A 38 -5.83 -10.85 0.12
CA ARG A 38 -6.92 -11.75 0.53
C ARG A 38 -7.08 -12.97 -0.38
N ASN A 39 -6.75 -12.81 -1.66
CA ASN A 39 -6.83 -13.87 -2.66
C ASN A 39 -5.46 -14.46 -3.00
N ASP A 40 -4.47 -14.25 -2.13
CA ASP A 40 -3.11 -14.69 -2.41
C ASP A 40 -3.07 -16.22 -2.47
N THR A 41 -2.27 -16.74 -3.40
CA THR A 41 -2.15 -18.20 -3.59
C THR A 41 -1.08 -18.78 -2.68
N LYS A 42 -0.80 -20.09 -2.79
CA LYS A 42 0.31 -20.74 -2.05
C LYS A 42 1.68 -20.09 -2.32
N MET A 43 1.85 -19.38 -3.45
CA MET A 43 3.07 -18.66 -3.77
C MET A 43 3.22 -17.33 -3.03
N ALA A 44 2.16 -16.85 -2.37
CA ALA A 44 2.14 -15.59 -1.60
C ALA A 44 2.75 -14.40 -2.36
N THR A 45 2.46 -14.30 -3.67
CA THR A 45 3.11 -13.34 -4.56
C THR A 45 2.85 -11.91 -4.12
N ALA A 46 1.60 -11.57 -3.76
CA ALA A 46 1.26 -10.22 -3.34
C ALA A 46 1.96 -9.86 -2.03
N ARG A 47 1.94 -10.78 -1.06
CA ARG A 47 2.62 -10.62 0.22
C ARG A 47 4.12 -10.44 0.07
N ARG A 48 4.77 -11.27 -0.75
CA ARG A 48 6.22 -11.20 -1.01
C ARG A 48 6.61 -9.85 -1.61
N LEU A 49 5.89 -9.39 -2.64
CA LEU A 49 6.18 -8.12 -3.31
C LEU A 49 5.95 -6.91 -2.38
N CYS A 50 4.88 -6.94 -1.56
CA CYS A 50 4.66 -5.91 -0.54
C CYS A 50 5.81 -5.86 0.48
N GLY A 51 6.32 -7.03 0.87
CA GLY A 51 7.48 -7.15 1.78
C GLY A 51 8.78 -6.66 1.16
N GLU A 52 9.09 -7.09 -0.07
CA GLU A 52 10.28 -6.68 -0.83
C GLU A 52 10.34 -5.16 -1.05
N ARG A 53 9.20 -4.52 -1.28
CA ARG A 53 9.07 -3.06 -1.41
C ARG A 53 8.96 -2.32 -0.08
N ASN A 54 8.80 -3.05 1.04
CA ASN A 54 8.62 -2.52 2.39
C ASN A 54 7.50 -1.46 2.45
N ILE A 55 6.36 -1.73 1.82
CA ILE A 55 5.29 -0.75 1.64
C ILE A 55 4.75 -0.17 2.96
N VAL A 56 4.88 -0.93 4.06
CA VAL A 56 4.50 -0.47 5.40
C VAL A 56 5.32 0.75 5.80
N ARG A 57 6.64 0.68 5.62
CA ARG A 57 7.55 1.77 5.99
C ARG A 57 7.60 2.87 4.94
N CYS A 58 7.60 2.49 3.66
CA CYS A 58 7.79 3.40 2.54
C CYS A 58 6.53 4.22 2.24
N ASP A 59 5.34 3.65 2.43
CA ASP A 59 4.08 4.24 1.98
C ASP A 59 3.07 4.39 3.13
N LEU A 60 2.72 3.30 3.81
CA LEU A 60 1.59 3.28 4.75
C LEU A 60 1.84 4.12 6.01
N ILE A 61 3.04 4.03 6.60
CA ILE A 61 3.39 4.86 7.77
C ILE A 61 3.39 6.35 7.41
N PRO A 62 4.04 6.80 6.31
CA PRO A 62 3.96 8.19 5.87
C PRO A 62 2.53 8.67 5.62
N ILE A 63 1.68 7.85 4.96
CA ILE A 63 0.26 8.16 4.76
C ILE A 63 -0.43 8.36 6.11
N MET A 64 -0.30 7.42 7.05
CA MET A 64 -0.96 7.50 8.36
C MET A 64 -0.43 8.61 9.26
N LYS A 65 0.82 9.06 9.07
CA LYS A 65 1.45 10.11 9.88
C LYS A 65 1.13 11.52 9.38
N SER A 66 0.79 11.69 8.11
CA SER A 66 0.52 13.00 7.53
C SER A 66 -0.76 13.61 8.13
N PRO A 67 -0.72 14.85 8.66
CA PRO A 67 -1.90 15.51 9.24
C PRO A 67 -2.95 15.88 8.18
N ASN A 68 -2.58 15.85 6.90
CA ASN A 68 -3.46 16.19 5.78
C ASN A 68 -4.08 14.96 5.12
N THR A 69 -3.82 13.75 5.64
CA THR A 69 -4.38 12.52 5.08
C THR A 69 -5.89 12.46 5.34
N PRO A 70 -6.72 12.32 4.30
CA PRO A 70 -8.15 12.14 4.46
C PRO A 70 -8.49 10.89 5.29
N ASP A 71 -9.54 10.96 6.12
CA ASP A 71 -9.94 9.87 7.03
C ASP A 71 -10.13 8.53 6.30
N ASN A 72 -10.73 8.57 5.10
CA ASN A 72 -10.93 7.36 4.29
C ASN A 72 -9.61 6.72 3.83
N LEU A 73 -8.60 7.53 3.51
CA LEU A 73 -7.28 7.06 3.10
C LEU A 73 -6.50 6.54 4.32
N PHE A 74 -6.61 7.20 5.48
CA PHE A 74 -6.05 6.72 6.73
C PHE A 74 -6.62 5.34 7.10
N ASP A 75 -7.95 5.22 7.12
CA ASP A 75 -8.65 3.99 7.50
C ASP A 75 -8.25 2.81 6.62
N ILE A 76 -8.13 3.03 5.31
CA ILE A 76 -7.79 1.96 4.39
C ILE A 76 -6.31 1.59 4.45
N ALA A 77 -5.40 2.57 4.63
CA ALA A 77 -3.98 2.30 4.84
C ALA A 77 -3.76 1.49 6.13
N LEU A 78 -4.48 1.80 7.20
CA LEU A 78 -4.45 1.05 8.46
C LEU A 78 -4.93 -0.40 8.26
N ARG A 79 -6.03 -0.62 7.51
CA ARG A 79 -6.52 -1.97 7.18
C ARG A 79 -5.49 -2.79 6.40
N LEU A 80 -4.82 -2.17 5.41
CA LEU A 80 -3.78 -2.86 4.65
C LEU A 80 -2.57 -3.22 5.53
N ASN A 81 -2.15 -2.32 6.44
CA ASN A 81 -1.05 -2.58 7.38
C ASN A 81 -1.30 -3.80 8.29
N PHE A 82 -2.54 -4.10 8.65
CA PHE A 82 -2.84 -5.33 9.38
C PHE A 82 -2.74 -6.58 8.50
N LEU A 83 -3.14 -6.50 7.23
CA LEU A 83 -3.11 -7.63 6.29
C LEU A 83 -1.70 -7.98 5.81
N THR A 84 -0.76 -7.04 5.82
CA THR A 84 0.65 -7.32 5.48
C THR A 84 1.41 -8.02 6.59
N ARG A 85 0.85 -8.09 7.82
CA ARG A 85 1.49 -8.71 9.00
C ARG A 85 1.02 -10.14 9.31
N THR A 86 -0.12 -10.56 8.78
CA THR A 86 -0.66 -11.94 8.88
C THR A 86 -0.03 -12.87 7.86
#